data_AF-A0A3D2WD81-F1
#
_entry.id   AF-A0A3D2WD81-F1
#
_cell.length_a   1.000
_cell.length_b   1.000
_cell.length_c   1.000
_cell.angle_alpha   90.00
_cell.angle_beta   90.00
_cell.angle_gamma   90.00
#
_symmetry.space_group_name_H-M   'P 1'
#
loop_
_entity.id
_entity.type
_entity.pdbx_description
1 polymer ?
#
loop_
_entity_poly.entity_id
_entity_poly.type
_entity_poly.pdbx_seq_one_letter_code
_entity_poly.pdbx_strand_id
1 'polypeptide(L)'
;MEGAMAEQPFGRHVGPMMKLITKLCWPGFGALRAPNAVRQFGVLITALSCTVPVLGQTGATNGEWPTYSADGGSTKYSSLGAINRENIGELEIAWRWQTRNFGPNP
;
A
#
# COMPACT_ATOMS: atom_id res chain seq x y z
N MET A 1 12.95 51.07 59.30
CA MET A 1 11.88 51.77 60.04
C MET A 1 10.69 51.77 59.08
N GLU A 2 9.95 50.66 59.01
CA GLU A 2 8.81 50.41 59.91
C GLU A 2 7.83 51.58 59.81
N GLY A 3 6.63 51.45 59.29
CA GLY A 3 5.57 50.47 59.41
C GLY A 3 4.31 51.31 59.10
N ALA A 4 3.26 50.83 58.47
CA ALA A 4 2.28 49.87 58.98
C ALA A 4 0.90 50.49 58.71
N MET A 5 -0.10 49.62 58.50
CA MET A 5 -1.52 49.86 58.79
C MET A 5 -2.24 50.91 57.93
N ALA A 6 -3.48 50.76 57.52
CA ALA A 6 -4.61 49.85 57.76
C ALA A 6 -5.71 50.46 56.85
N GLU A 7 -6.81 49.86 56.40
CA GLU A 7 -7.50 48.58 56.53
C GLU A 7 -8.58 48.62 55.44
N GLN A 8 -9.06 47.44 55.04
CA GLN A 8 -10.07 47.19 54.00
C GLN A 8 -11.45 47.81 54.34
N PRO A 9 -12.38 47.86 53.36
CA PRO A 9 -13.68 47.26 53.68
C PRO A 9 -14.09 46.17 52.69
N PHE A 10 -14.38 45.03 53.31
CA PHE A 10 -15.23 43.92 52.88
C PHE A 10 -15.95 44.08 51.53
N GLY A 11 -15.38 43.47 50.50
CA GLY A 11 -15.99 43.25 49.19
C GLY A 11 -15.73 41.83 48.73
N ARG A 12 -16.46 40.88 49.31
CA ARG A 12 -16.66 39.51 48.86
C ARG A 12 -16.68 39.42 47.33
N HIS A 13 -15.74 38.70 46.72
CA HIS A 13 -16.03 37.81 45.59
C HIS A 13 -14.81 36.94 45.28
N VAL A 14 -14.87 35.72 45.81
CA VAL A 14 -14.11 34.59 45.28
C VAL A 14 -14.42 34.45 43.79
N GLY A 15 -13.38 34.46 42.95
CA GLY A 15 -13.48 33.94 41.59
C GLY A 15 -13.58 32.41 41.62
N PRO A 16 -13.20 31.72 40.53
CA PRO A 16 -13.26 32.09 39.12
C PRO A 16 -13.82 30.92 38.29
N MET A 17 -13.98 31.11 36.98
CA MET A 17 -13.75 30.06 35.97
C MET A 17 -14.50 28.71 36.10
N MET A 18 -15.77 28.68 36.48
CA MET A 18 -16.51 27.42 36.35
C MET A 18 -17.99 27.63 36.08
N LYS A 19 -18.29 28.35 35.00
CA LYS A 19 -19.66 28.40 34.47
C LYS A 19 -19.77 28.81 33.00
N LEU A 20 -18.74 28.51 32.19
CA LEU A 20 -18.93 28.30 30.75
C LEU A 20 -19.40 26.86 30.47
N ILE A 21 -20.35 26.44 31.30
CA ILE A 21 -21.06 25.17 31.22
C ILE A 21 -21.87 25.16 29.93
N THR A 22 -21.42 24.36 28.98
CA THR A 22 -22.26 23.24 28.51
C THR A 22 -23.64 23.65 27.95
N LYS A 23 -23.71 24.78 27.24
CA LYS A 23 -24.95 25.25 26.58
C LYS A 23 -24.77 25.66 25.12
N LEU A 24 -23.58 25.48 24.54
CA LEU A 24 -23.33 25.76 23.12
C LEU A 24 -22.98 24.54 22.24
N CYS A 25 -22.90 23.33 22.79
CA CYS A 25 -22.72 22.10 22.00
C CYS A 25 -24.06 21.34 21.90
N TRP A 26 -24.97 21.93 21.13
CA TRP A 26 -25.95 21.33 20.22
C TRP A 26 -26.73 20.04 20.61
N PRO A 27 -28.08 20.05 20.67
CA PRO A 27 -28.89 18.85 20.50
C PRO A 27 -29.12 18.62 19.00
N GLY A 28 -28.46 17.62 18.44
CA GLY A 28 -28.65 17.29 17.03
C GLY A 28 -27.77 16.14 16.57
N PHE A 29 -27.71 15.09 17.38
CA PHE A 29 -27.40 13.77 16.85
C PHE A 29 -28.66 13.23 16.18
N GLY A 30 -28.96 13.78 15.01
CA GLY A 30 -29.91 13.19 14.08
C GLY A 30 -29.34 11.86 13.61
N ALA A 31 -29.99 10.76 14.00
CA ALA A 31 -29.72 9.42 13.53
C ALA A 31 -30.01 9.34 12.01
N LEU A 32 -29.06 9.73 11.17
CA LEU A 32 -29.16 9.46 9.73
C LEU A 32 -28.51 8.12 9.43
N ARG A 33 -29.26 7.05 9.70
CA ARG A 33 -28.97 5.71 9.16
C ARG A 33 -29.17 5.77 7.65
N ALA A 34 -28.09 5.99 6.89
CA ALA A 34 -28.07 5.87 5.44
C ALA A 34 -27.27 4.62 5.01
N PRO A 35 -27.83 3.40 5.10
CA PRO A 35 -27.12 2.16 4.77
C PRO A 35 -26.88 2.00 3.26
N ASN A 36 -27.53 2.83 2.43
CA ASN A 36 -27.57 2.65 0.98
C ASN A 36 -26.37 3.31 0.28
N ALA A 37 -25.88 4.45 0.79
CA ALA A 37 -24.76 5.17 0.17
C ALA A 37 -23.43 4.41 0.34
N VAL A 38 -23.16 3.87 1.54
CA VAL A 38 -21.97 3.06 1.81
C VAL A 38 -21.95 1.80 0.94
N ARG A 39 -23.12 1.19 0.71
CA ARG A 39 -23.26 0.00 -0.15
C ARG A 39 -23.02 0.30 -1.63
N GLN A 40 -23.48 1.46 -2.11
CA GLN A 40 -23.32 1.89 -3.51
C GLN A 40 -21.87 2.25 -3.82
N PHE A 41 -21.20 3.00 -2.94
CA PHE A 41 -19.77 3.30 -3.09
C PHE A 41 -18.90 2.04 -3.01
N GLY A 42 -19.24 1.08 -2.14
CA GLY A 42 -18.53 -0.19 -2.05
C GLY A 42 -18.60 -1.05 -3.32
N VAL A 43 -19.79 -1.13 -3.96
CA VAL A 43 -19.96 -1.87 -5.22
C VAL A 43 -19.18 -1.21 -6.35
N LEU A 44 -19.19 0.12 -6.44
CA LEU A 44 -18.43 0.87 -7.44
C LEU A 44 -16.91 0.66 -7.31
N ILE A 45 -16.37 0.74 -6.09
CA ILE A 45 -14.94 0.49 -5.85
C ILE A 45 -14.57 -0.97 -6.16
N THR A 46 -15.42 -1.93 -5.80
CA THR A 46 -15.20 -3.35 -6.10
C THR A 46 -15.23 -3.63 -7.60
N ALA A 47 -16.18 -3.03 -8.33
CA ALA A 47 -16.25 -3.15 -9.79
C ALA A 47 -15.04 -2.51 -10.49
N LEU A 48 -14.59 -1.34 -10.01
CA LEU A 48 -13.41 -0.65 -10.56
C LEU A 48 -12.12 -1.44 -10.29
N SER A 49 -12.03 -2.14 -9.15
CA SER A 49 -10.82 -2.91 -8.78
C SER A 49 -10.62 -4.17 -9.63
N CYS A 50 -11.66 -4.66 -10.31
CA CYS A 50 -11.58 -5.89 -11.11
C CYS A 50 -10.93 -5.69 -12.50
N THR A 51 -10.63 -4.44 -12.89
CA THR A 51 -10.08 -4.11 -14.22
C THR A 51 -8.59 -3.73 -14.21
N VAL A 52 -7.88 -3.86 -13.09
CA VAL A 52 -6.45 -3.56 -13.04
C VAL A 52 -5.69 -4.60 -13.88
N PRO A 53 -5.07 -4.22 -15.02
CA PRO A 53 -4.22 -5.16 -15.74
C PRO A 53 -3.02 -5.52 -14.85
N VAL A 54 -2.68 -6.82 -14.81
CA VAL A 54 -1.44 -7.29 -14.16
C VAL A 54 -0.25 -6.79 -14.98
N LEU A 55 0.19 -5.56 -14.69
CA LEU A 55 1.39 -4.94 -15.25
C LEU A 55 2.61 -5.61 -14.59
N GLY A 56 3.05 -6.72 -15.15
CA GLY A 56 4.19 -7.47 -14.62
C GLY A 56 4.41 -8.85 -15.24
N GLN A 57 3.56 -9.31 -16.16
CA GLN A 57 3.65 -10.64 -16.78
C GLN A 57 4.21 -10.61 -18.21
N THR A 58 5.01 -9.59 -18.58
CA THR A 58 5.59 -9.54 -19.93
C THR A 58 6.58 -10.68 -20.17
N GLY A 59 7.35 -11.11 -19.16
CA GLY A 59 8.36 -12.15 -19.32
C GLY A 59 9.47 -11.74 -20.29
N ALA A 60 10.20 -12.75 -20.76
CA ALA A 60 11.13 -12.66 -21.87
C ALA A 60 10.38 -12.23 -23.15
N THR A 61 10.94 -11.27 -23.89
CA THR A 61 10.33 -10.71 -25.09
C THR A 61 11.12 -11.09 -26.34
N ASN A 62 10.43 -11.26 -27.47
CA ASN A 62 11.03 -11.61 -28.76
C ASN A 62 11.91 -12.88 -28.76
N GLY A 63 11.72 -13.78 -27.79
CA GLY A 63 12.58 -14.97 -27.63
C GLY A 63 13.95 -14.70 -27.02
N GLU A 64 14.21 -13.46 -26.62
CA GLU A 64 15.47 -13.05 -25.99
C GLU A 64 15.41 -13.14 -24.47
N TRP A 65 16.57 -13.33 -23.85
CA TRP A 65 16.73 -13.32 -22.39
C TRP A 65 17.71 -12.23 -21.94
N PRO A 66 17.33 -10.94 -22.06
CA PRO A 66 18.28 -9.83 -21.92
C PRO A 66 18.64 -9.51 -20.47
N THR A 67 17.84 -9.95 -19.50
CA THR A 67 18.08 -9.70 -18.07
C THR A 67 18.11 -11.01 -17.30
N TYR A 68 18.81 -11.03 -16.17
CA TYR A 68 18.98 -12.24 -15.36
C TYR A 68 17.66 -12.96 -15.03
N SER A 69 16.57 -12.20 -14.79
CA SER A 69 15.26 -12.77 -14.44
C SER A 69 14.18 -12.52 -15.51
N ALA A 70 14.57 -12.50 -16.79
CA ALA A 70 13.74 -12.23 -17.97
C ALA A 70 13.23 -10.77 -18.07
N ASP A 71 12.63 -10.23 -17.01
CA ASP A 71 12.10 -8.87 -16.94
C ASP A 71 12.35 -8.19 -15.57
N GLY A 72 11.96 -6.91 -15.44
CA GLY A 72 12.09 -6.12 -14.21
C GLY A 72 11.21 -6.60 -13.05
N GLY A 73 10.17 -7.39 -13.32
CA GLY A 73 9.34 -8.06 -12.31
C GLY A 73 9.91 -9.39 -11.82
N SER A 74 11.06 -9.83 -12.38
CA SER A 74 11.71 -11.10 -12.06
C SER A 74 10.80 -12.32 -12.26
N THR A 75 9.94 -12.30 -13.27
CA THR A 75 8.96 -13.39 -13.51
C THR A 75 9.59 -14.72 -13.87
N LYS A 76 10.80 -14.71 -14.48
CA LYS A 76 11.46 -15.89 -15.07
C LYS A 76 10.55 -16.61 -16.07
N TYR A 77 9.66 -15.87 -16.72
CA TYR A 77 8.65 -16.39 -17.65
C TYR A 77 9.07 -16.17 -19.11
N SER A 78 8.73 -17.10 -20.00
CA SER A 78 8.84 -16.95 -21.45
C SER A 78 7.52 -17.36 -22.11
N SER A 79 7.06 -16.57 -23.08
CA SER A 79 5.83 -16.82 -23.83
C SER A 79 6.01 -17.79 -25.01
N LEU A 80 7.24 -18.28 -25.25
CA LEU A 80 7.50 -19.25 -26.33
C LEU A 80 6.85 -20.61 -26.04
N GLY A 81 5.99 -21.06 -26.96
CA GLY A 81 5.28 -22.34 -26.86
C GLY A 81 5.82 -23.45 -27.75
N ALA A 82 7.02 -23.29 -28.33
CA ALA A 82 7.62 -24.31 -29.20
C ALA A 82 7.88 -25.63 -28.46
N ILE A 83 8.14 -25.55 -27.16
CA ILE A 83 8.30 -26.69 -26.25
C ILE A 83 7.08 -26.72 -25.32
N ASN A 84 6.43 -27.87 -25.23
CA ASN A 84 5.21 -28.06 -24.45
C ASN A 84 5.18 -29.46 -23.82
N ARG A 85 4.10 -29.79 -23.10
CA ARG A 85 3.97 -31.05 -22.35
C ARG A 85 4.00 -32.26 -23.28
N GLU A 86 3.52 -32.08 -24.50
CA GLU A 86 3.35 -33.14 -25.47
C GLU A 86 4.69 -33.50 -26.14
N ASN A 87 5.60 -32.54 -26.33
CA ASN A 87 6.88 -32.75 -27.04
C ASN A 87 8.16 -32.65 -26.19
N ILE A 88 8.07 -32.33 -24.89
CA ILE A 88 9.25 -32.19 -24.00
C ILE A 88 10.14 -33.45 -23.99
N GLY A 89 9.55 -34.62 -24.21
CA GLY A 89 10.26 -35.91 -24.25
C GLY A 89 11.09 -36.15 -25.51
N GLU A 90 10.92 -35.32 -26.54
CA GLU A 90 11.61 -35.45 -27.84
C GLU A 90 12.84 -34.53 -27.94
N LEU A 91 13.16 -33.76 -26.90
CA LEU A 91 14.27 -32.81 -26.94
C LEU A 91 15.62 -33.53 -27.00
N GLU A 92 16.44 -33.14 -27.99
CA GLU A 92 17.81 -33.58 -28.14
C GLU A 92 18.80 -32.46 -27.83
N ILE A 93 20.04 -32.85 -27.53
CA ILE A 93 21.10 -31.89 -27.25
C ILE A 93 21.60 -31.28 -28.55
N ALA A 94 21.27 -30.01 -28.79
CA ALA A 94 21.71 -29.29 -29.97
C ALA A 94 23.23 -29.02 -29.98
N TRP A 95 23.81 -28.75 -28.82
CA TRP A 95 25.25 -28.49 -28.66
C TRP A 95 25.69 -28.64 -27.20
N ARG A 96 26.99 -28.79 -26.98
CA ARG A 96 27.62 -28.75 -25.65
C ARG A 96 28.88 -27.91 -25.72
N TRP A 97 29.10 -27.10 -24.68
CA TRP A 97 30.33 -26.34 -24.53
C TRP A 97 31.12 -26.85 -23.32
N GLN A 98 32.44 -27.00 -23.48
CA GLN A 98 33.34 -27.42 -22.42
C GLN A 98 34.13 -26.21 -21.92
N THR A 99 33.96 -25.92 -20.63
CA THR A 99 34.56 -24.77 -19.94
C THR A 99 35.99 -25.04 -19.44
N ARG A 100 36.57 -26.20 -19.78
CA ARG A 100 37.85 -26.61 -19.19
C ARG A 100 38.98 -25.70 -19.69
N ASN A 101 39.67 -25.14 -18.72
CA ASN A 101 40.89 -24.36 -18.79
C ASN A 101 40.76 -22.87 -19.18
N PHE A 102 40.42 -22.03 -18.19
CA PHE A 102 40.64 -20.58 -18.23
C PHE A 102 41.98 -20.18 -17.58
N GLY A 103 43.05 -20.94 -17.78
CA GLY A 103 44.36 -20.62 -17.20
C GLY A 103 45.53 -21.40 -17.81
N PRO A 104 46.78 -21.08 -17.43
CA PRO A 104 47.97 -21.79 -17.92
C PRO A 104 48.17 -23.20 -17.31
N ASN A 105 47.28 -23.68 -16.43
CA ASN A 105 47.34 -25.03 -15.86
C ASN A 105 45.95 -25.71 -15.90
N PRO A 106 45.77 -26.77 -16.72
CA PRO A 106 44.53 -27.55 -16.83
C PRO A 106 44.28 -28.49 -15.63
#